data_AF-A0A1F4MX90-F1
#
_entry.id   AF-A0A1F4MX90-F1
#
_cell.length_a   1.000
_cell.length_b   1.000
_cell.length_c   1.000
_cell.angle_alpha   90.00
_cell.angle_beta   90.00
_cell.angle_gamma   90.00
#
_symmetry.space_group_name_H-M   'P 1'
#
loop_
_entity.id
_entity.type
_entity.pdbx_description
1 polymer ?
#
loop_
_entity_poly.entity_id
_entity_poly.type
_entity_poly.pdbx_seq_one_letter_code
_entity_poly.pdbx_strand_id
1 'polypeptide(L)'
;MKLQAQAAAQTTCSLPVELPIYNVLLFKSNYFLNDYKRKSIDSSDIFCNLFPVETGTDLLKKFLFLGFILLLHLENLYPQNSPCLLPVQVSQRTSLSEIKLTTIGAFGHIRKSRPGIPQHFHTGIDIKRPNGNYNAEPIFPLAPGRVISLRDDGPFAQIIIEHELVGTNRFWSVYEHIAGISVTLGEQVSTEEPLARFMNRKELEKYGWQFDHFHLEILKIKPRAIKPAPELTDNLYQSYNLECYSRAELTYYYYDPLEFLRNHLQVYKKNNEENDFTAWPSRFSNSPDQ
;
A
#
# COMPACT_ATOMS: atom_id res chain seq x y z
N MET A 1 59.15 5.70 43.21
CA MET A 1 58.08 4.68 43.41
C MET A 1 57.62 4.23 42.04
N LYS A 2 58.22 3.14 41.53
CA LYS A 2 57.59 1.82 41.30
C LYS A 2 56.40 1.85 40.33
N LEU A 3 56.75 1.54 39.07
CA LEU A 3 56.18 0.48 38.21
C LEU A 3 54.79 -0.05 38.62
N GLN A 4 53.88 -0.06 37.65
CA GLN A 4 53.27 -1.31 37.20
C GLN A 4 52.70 -1.18 35.78
N ALA A 5 53.31 -1.94 34.88
CA ALA A 5 52.73 -2.34 33.61
C ALA A 5 51.70 -3.45 33.88
N GLN A 6 50.56 -3.41 33.20
CA GLN A 6 49.70 -4.58 33.03
C GLN A 6 49.17 -4.63 31.60
N ALA A 7 49.40 -5.77 30.99
CA ALA A 7 49.07 -6.13 29.63
C ALA A 7 47.54 -6.17 29.40
N ALA A 8 47.10 -5.63 28.27
CA ALA A 8 45.73 -5.85 27.81
C ALA A 8 45.64 -7.25 27.17
N ALA A 9 44.87 -8.10 27.83
CA ALA A 9 44.54 -9.44 27.39
C ALA A 9 43.68 -9.41 26.12
N GLN A 10 44.06 -10.24 25.14
CA GLN A 10 43.20 -10.64 24.03
C GLN A 10 41.95 -11.30 24.60
N THR A 11 40.82 -10.62 24.47
CA THR A 11 39.51 -11.22 24.74
C THR A 11 38.89 -11.59 23.40
N THR A 12 38.95 -12.89 23.11
CA THR A 12 38.18 -13.55 22.07
C THR A 12 36.70 -13.42 22.42
N CYS A 13 35.95 -12.66 21.64
CA CYS A 13 34.50 -12.67 21.71
C CYS A 13 33.98 -13.84 20.88
N SER A 14 33.63 -14.92 21.57
CA SER A 14 32.86 -16.04 21.04
C SER A 14 31.42 -15.59 20.78
N LEU A 15 30.97 -15.66 19.53
CA LEU A 15 29.55 -15.61 19.20
C LEU A 15 28.94 -17.01 19.40
N PRO A 16 27.81 -17.13 20.12
CA PRO A 16 27.07 -18.37 20.19
C PRO A 16 26.05 -18.47 19.05
N VAL A 17 25.58 -19.70 18.85
CA VAL A 17 24.41 -20.12 18.06
C VAL A 17 24.66 -20.29 16.57
N GLU A 18 24.56 -21.55 16.12
CA GLU A 18 24.45 -21.96 14.73
C GLU A 18 23.37 -21.12 14.03
N LEU A 19 23.79 -20.21 13.15
CA LEU A 19 22.87 -19.60 12.20
C LEU A 19 22.49 -20.68 11.18
N PRO A 20 21.19 -20.86 10.86
CA PRO A 20 20.79 -21.76 9.80
C PRO A 20 21.56 -21.37 8.53
N ILE A 21 22.07 -22.38 7.81
CA ILE A 21 22.90 -22.26 6.60
C ILE A 21 22.34 -21.20 5.61
N TYR A 22 21.02 -21.02 5.61
CA TYR A 22 20.29 -19.99 4.87
C TYR A 22 20.75 -18.54 5.15
N ASN A 23 21.00 -18.17 6.41
CA ASN A 23 21.41 -16.81 6.78
C ASN A 23 22.87 -16.53 6.43
N VAL A 24 23.75 -17.54 6.47
CA VAL A 24 25.14 -17.41 6.04
C VAL A 24 25.23 -17.23 4.52
N LEU A 25 24.37 -17.90 3.76
CA LEU A 25 24.28 -17.77 2.30
C LEU A 25 23.71 -16.41 1.89
N LEU A 26 22.64 -15.94 2.54
CA LEU A 26 22.06 -14.63 2.28
C LEU A 26 23.02 -13.48 2.64
N PHE A 27 23.70 -13.56 3.80
CA PHE A 27 24.65 -12.52 4.21
C PHE A 27 25.86 -12.45 3.26
N LYS A 28 26.39 -13.61 2.83
CA LYS A 28 27.47 -13.64 1.84
C LYS A 28 27.01 -13.14 0.47
N SER A 29 25.80 -13.47 0.02
CA SER A 29 25.28 -13.01 -1.28
C SER A 29 25.07 -11.49 -1.34
N ASN A 30 24.56 -10.88 -0.26
CA ASN A 30 24.35 -9.44 -0.17
C ASN A 30 25.66 -8.64 0.00
N TYR A 31 26.65 -9.21 0.71
CA TYR A 31 27.99 -8.61 0.78
C TYR A 31 28.69 -8.69 -0.59
N PHE A 32 28.53 -9.81 -1.31
CA PHE A 32 29.07 -9.98 -2.66
C PHE A 32 28.45 -8.99 -3.66
N LEU A 33 27.12 -8.81 -3.65
CA LEU A 33 26.40 -7.92 -4.56
C LEU A 33 26.72 -6.43 -4.35
N ASN A 34 26.99 -6.02 -3.10
CA ASN A 34 27.34 -4.63 -2.80
C ASN A 34 28.78 -4.27 -3.19
N ASP A 35 29.73 -5.21 -3.10
CA ASP A 35 31.10 -5.00 -3.60
C ASP A 35 31.14 -5.05 -5.15
N TYR A 36 30.23 -5.80 -5.77
CA TYR A 36 30.07 -5.93 -7.22
C TYR A 36 29.69 -4.62 -7.91
N LYS A 37 28.89 -3.77 -7.26
CA LYS A 37 28.53 -2.45 -7.80
C LYS A 37 29.71 -1.45 -7.82
N ARG A 38 30.83 -1.75 -7.13
CA ARG A 38 31.97 -0.82 -6.99
C ARG A 38 33.15 -1.10 -7.92
N LYS A 39 33.21 -2.24 -8.61
CA LYS A 39 34.32 -2.55 -9.52
C LYS A 39 33.78 -3.15 -10.82
N SER A 40 34.15 -2.54 -11.95
CA SER A 40 33.96 -3.13 -13.27
C SER A 40 34.89 -4.33 -13.41
N ILE A 41 34.42 -5.50 -13.00
CA ILE A 41 35.12 -6.77 -13.22
C ILE A 41 34.43 -7.47 -14.38
N ASP A 42 35.25 -7.96 -15.30
CA ASP A 42 34.81 -8.72 -16.47
C ASP A 42 34.12 -10.02 -16.03
N SER A 43 32.97 -10.31 -16.63
CA SER A 43 32.13 -11.47 -16.31
C SER A 43 32.84 -12.82 -16.48
N SER A 44 33.96 -12.85 -17.22
CA SER A 44 34.81 -14.03 -17.40
C SER A 44 35.56 -14.47 -16.13
N ASP A 45 35.87 -13.55 -15.20
CA ASP A 45 36.66 -13.88 -14.00
C ASP A 45 35.86 -14.61 -12.91
N ILE A 46 34.53 -14.59 -13.01
CA ILE A 46 33.62 -15.22 -12.05
C ILE A 46 33.44 -16.70 -12.36
N PHE A 47 33.42 -17.07 -13.64
CA PHE A 47 33.26 -18.45 -14.06
C PHE A 47 34.51 -19.28 -13.77
N CYS A 48 35.71 -18.69 -13.85
CA CYS A 48 36.97 -19.41 -13.66
C CYS A 48 37.32 -19.68 -12.19
N ASN A 49 36.92 -18.80 -11.25
CA ASN A 49 37.34 -18.91 -9.84
C ASN A 49 36.39 -19.72 -8.95
N LEU A 50 35.18 -20.04 -9.40
CA LEU A 50 34.22 -20.80 -8.61
C LEU A 50 34.25 -22.32 -8.89
N PHE A 51 34.90 -22.77 -9.97
CA PHE A 51 34.80 -24.17 -10.41
C PHE A 51 36.07 -24.71 -11.09
N PRO A 52 37.08 -25.21 -10.35
CA PRO A 52 38.22 -25.89 -10.96
C PRO A 52 37.86 -27.31 -11.46
N VAL A 53 38.56 -27.70 -12.53
CA VAL A 53 38.63 -28.96 -13.33
C VAL A 53 37.82 -30.20 -12.90
N GLU A 54 37.22 -30.83 -13.91
CA GLU A 54 36.03 -31.68 -13.91
C GLU A 54 36.23 -33.17 -13.58
N THR A 55 35.27 -33.73 -12.83
CA THR A 55 34.87 -35.14 -12.92
C THR A 55 33.38 -35.22 -13.24
N GLY A 56 32.88 -36.28 -13.88
CA GLY A 56 31.50 -36.36 -14.38
C GLY A 56 30.39 -36.15 -13.33
N THR A 57 30.68 -36.33 -12.04
CA THR A 57 29.75 -36.05 -10.93
C THR A 57 29.63 -34.55 -10.61
N ASP A 58 30.61 -33.75 -11.03
CA ASP A 58 30.66 -32.30 -10.82
C ASP A 58 29.74 -31.55 -11.79
N LEU A 59 29.54 -32.11 -13.00
CA LEU A 59 28.61 -31.57 -13.99
C LEU A 59 27.16 -31.67 -13.51
N LEU A 60 26.75 -32.83 -12.96
CA LEU A 60 25.40 -33.03 -12.44
C LEU A 60 25.10 -32.09 -11.25
N LYS A 61 26.06 -31.88 -10.35
CA LYS A 61 25.92 -30.93 -9.23
C LYS A 61 25.77 -29.49 -9.73
N LYS A 62 26.50 -29.10 -10.78
CA LYS A 62 26.37 -27.78 -11.41
C LYS A 62 25.00 -27.61 -12.06
N PHE A 63 24.49 -28.62 -12.78
CA PHE A 63 23.15 -28.57 -13.35
C PHE A 63 22.05 -28.49 -12.29
N LEU A 64 22.17 -29.25 -11.20
CA LEU A 64 21.23 -29.18 -10.08
C LEU A 64 21.28 -27.83 -9.37
N PHE A 65 22.48 -27.26 -9.18
CA PHE A 65 22.64 -25.93 -8.58
C PHE A 65 22.09 -24.83 -9.49
N LEU A 66 22.37 -24.85 -10.80
CA LEU A 66 21.76 -23.93 -11.76
C LEU A 66 20.24 -24.09 -11.81
N GLY A 67 19.75 -25.33 -11.78
CA GLY A 67 18.33 -25.64 -11.72
C GLY A 67 17.68 -25.08 -10.46
N PHE A 68 18.34 -25.17 -9.31
CA PHE A 68 17.87 -24.57 -8.04
C PHE A 68 17.89 -23.04 -8.08
N ILE A 69 18.96 -22.42 -8.57
CA ILE A 69 19.02 -20.96 -8.76
C ILE A 69 17.92 -20.48 -9.71
N LEU A 70 17.67 -21.23 -10.80
CA LEU A 70 16.60 -20.95 -11.75
C LEU A 70 15.23 -21.13 -11.10
N LEU A 71 15.03 -22.16 -10.27
CA LEU A 71 13.79 -22.37 -9.52
C LEU A 71 13.50 -21.22 -8.54
N LEU A 72 14.53 -20.77 -7.81
CA LEU A 72 14.44 -19.59 -6.93
C LEU A 72 14.15 -18.30 -7.69
N HIS A 73 14.67 -18.15 -8.91
CA HIS A 73 14.32 -17.01 -9.77
C HIS A 73 12.90 -17.15 -10.32
N LEU A 74 12.45 -18.35 -10.67
CA LEU A 74 11.09 -18.61 -11.17
C LEU A 74 10.02 -18.36 -10.09
N GLU A 75 10.29 -18.69 -8.83
CA GLU A 75 9.40 -18.35 -7.71
C GLU A 75 9.32 -16.83 -7.44
N ASN A 76 10.39 -16.07 -7.74
CA ASN A 76 10.40 -14.61 -7.72
C ASN A 76 9.81 -13.96 -8.98
N LEU A 77 9.64 -14.73 -10.06
CA LEU A 77 9.02 -14.26 -11.32
C LEU A 77 7.49 -14.45 -11.32
N TYR A 78 6.95 -15.24 -10.40
CA TYR A 78 5.51 -15.19 -10.15
C TYR A 78 5.18 -13.87 -9.45
N PRO A 79 4.26 -13.06 -10.00
CA PRO A 79 3.78 -11.89 -9.30
C PRO A 79 3.19 -12.39 -7.99
N GLN A 80 3.89 -12.13 -6.89
CA GLN A 80 3.36 -12.24 -5.55
C GLN A 80 1.99 -11.57 -5.58
N ASN A 81 0.96 -12.37 -5.26
CA ASN A 81 -0.39 -11.95 -4.90
C ASN A 81 -0.52 -10.43 -4.78
N SER A 82 -1.26 -9.79 -5.71
CA SER A 82 -1.39 -8.34 -5.64
C SER A 82 -1.84 -7.95 -4.24
N PRO A 83 -1.08 -7.09 -3.54
CA PRO A 83 -1.26 -6.84 -2.12
C PRO A 83 -2.44 -5.91 -1.86
N CYS A 84 -3.22 -5.53 -2.88
CA CYS A 84 -4.39 -4.71 -2.71
C CYS A 84 -5.66 -5.53 -2.44
N LEU A 85 -6.40 -5.12 -1.40
CA LEU A 85 -7.73 -5.62 -1.07
C LEU A 85 -8.70 -4.44 -0.90
N LEU A 86 -9.99 -4.70 -1.09
CA LEU A 86 -11.03 -3.73 -0.80
C LEU A 86 -10.94 -3.29 0.68
N PRO A 87 -11.06 -1.99 0.97
CA PRO A 87 -10.92 -1.44 2.32
C PRO A 87 -12.18 -1.61 3.19
N VAL A 88 -13.02 -2.60 2.89
CA VAL A 88 -14.31 -2.85 3.56
C VAL A 88 -14.51 -4.33 3.84
N GLN A 89 -15.28 -4.65 4.89
CA GLN A 89 -15.69 -6.02 5.17
C GLN A 89 -16.81 -6.46 4.23
N VAL A 90 -16.46 -7.24 3.23
CA VAL A 90 -17.39 -7.84 2.26
C VAL A 90 -17.04 -9.33 2.05
N SER A 91 -17.83 -10.07 1.29
CA SER A 91 -17.61 -11.52 1.10
C SER A 91 -16.29 -11.82 0.38
N GLN A 92 -15.96 -11.01 -0.64
CA GLN A 92 -14.71 -11.13 -1.39
C GLN A 92 -14.08 -9.75 -1.54
N ARG A 93 -13.09 -9.47 -0.68
CA ARG A 93 -12.30 -8.22 -0.73
C ARG A 93 -11.40 -8.12 -1.97
N THR A 94 -11.43 -9.08 -2.88
CA THR A 94 -10.79 -9.00 -4.21
C THR A 94 -11.77 -8.59 -5.31
N SER A 95 -13.08 -8.52 -5.04
CA SER A 95 -14.13 -8.29 -6.03
C SER A 95 -14.65 -6.86 -5.98
N LEU A 96 -14.27 -6.04 -6.97
CA LEU A 96 -14.73 -4.64 -7.07
C LEU A 96 -16.26 -4.50 -7.12
N SER A 97 -16.97 -5.53 -7.58
CA SER A 97 -18.43 -5.54 -7.65
C SER A 97 -19.13 -5.43 -6.28
N GLU A 98 -18.40 -5.69 -5.19
CA GLU A 98 -18.94 -5.62 -3.83
C GLU A 98 -18.91 -4.21 -3.23
N ILE A 99 -18.17 -3.26 -3.84
CA ILE A 99 -18.21 -1.85 -3.42
C ILE A 99 -19.53 -1.20 -3.85
N LYS A 100 -20.13 -0.45 -2.93
CA LYS A 100 -21.24 0.46 -3.20
C LYS A 100 -20.85 1.88 -2.86
N LEU A 101 -21.08 2.82 -3.77
CA LEU A 101 -20.81 4.24 -3.54
C LEU A 101 -22.06 5.00 -3.08
N THR A 102 -21.86 6.14 -2.44
CA THR A 102 -22.92 7.15 -2.29
C THR A 102 -23.32 7.70 -3.67
N THR A 103 -24.54 8.22 -3.80
CA THR A 103 -25.09 8.72 -5.08
C THR A 103 -24.27 9.88 -5.66
N ILE A 104 -23.60 10.64 -4.81
CA ILE A 104 -22.77 11.79 -5.17
C ILE A 104 -21.27 11.53 -4.97
N GLY A 105 -20.92 10.29 -4.63
CA GLY A 105 -19.61 9.90 -4.12
C GLY A 105 -18.67 9.32 -5.14
N ALA A 106 -18.94 9.44 -6.44
CA ALA A 106 -18.02 8.95 -7.46
C ALA A 106 -16.88 9.94 -7.70
N PHE A 107 -15.73 9.40 -8.10
CA PHE A 107 -14.54 10.20 -8.41
C PHE A 107 -14.79 11.16 -9.56
N GLY A 108 -14.34 12.40 -9.41
CA GLY A 108 -14.49 13.45 -10.40
C GLY A 108 -15.94 13.91 -10.63
N HIS A 109 -16.87 13.59 -9.73
CA HIS A 109 -18.15 14.30 -9.66
C HIS A 109 -17.94 15.74 -9.21
N ILE A 110 -18.65 16.69 -9.82
CA ILE A 110 -18.57 18.10 -9.43
C ILE A 110 -19.36 18.32 -8.13
N ARG A 111 -18.69 18.81 -7.10
CA ARG A 111 -19.30 19.22 -5.83
C ARG A 111 -19.76 20.68 -5.95
N LYS A 112 -21.04 20.95 -5.67
CA LYS A 112 -21.59 22.32 -5.65
C LYS A 112 -20.85 23.16 -4.61
N SER A 113 -20.66 24.44 -4.91
CA SER A 113 -20.10 25.41 -3.96
C SER A 113 -20.95 25.48 -2.68
N ARG A 114 -20.28 25.68 -1.55
CA ARG A 114 -20.90 25.90 -0.24
C ARG A 114 -20.17 27.03 0.51
N PRO A 115 -20.69 27.58 1.61
CA PRO A 115 -20.04 28.68 2.31
C PRO A 115 -18.57 28.38 2.62
N GLY A 116 -17.67 29.25 2.13
CA GLY A 116 -16.22 29.11 2.30
C GLY A 116 -15.53 28.06 1.43
N ILE A 117 -16.27 27.28 0.63
CA ILE A 117 -15.71 26.20 -0.20
C ILE A 117 -16.24 26.33 -1.64
N PRO A 118 -15.38 26.71 -2.60
CA PRO A 118 -15.78 26.83 -4.00
C PRO A 118 -16.17 25.47 -4.60
N GLN A 119 -16.79 25.51 -5.78
CA GLN A 119 -17.04 24.32 -6.57
C GLN A 119 -15.70 23.63 -6.90
N HIS A 120 -15.64 22.31 -6.74
CA HIS A 120 -14.45 21.50 -6.98
C HIS A 120 -14.84 20.10 -7.44
N PHE A 121 -13.89 19.37 -8.00
CA PHE A 121 -14.04 17.96 -8.32
C PHE A 121 -13.87 17.10 -7.07
N HIS A 122 -14.67 16.03 -6.97
CA HIS A 122 -14.52 15.03 -5.93
C HIS A 122 -13.25 14.20 -6.14
N THR A 123 -12.33 14.24 -5.18
CA THR A 123 -10.96 13.71 -5.27
C THR A 123 -10.80 12.25 -4.90
N GLY A 124 -11.88 11.60 -4.48
CA GLY A 124 -11.91 10.20 -4.08
C GLY A 124 -13.25 9.54 -4.38
N ILE A 125 -13.54 8.47 -3.64
CA ILE A 125 -14.83 7.79 -3.66
C ILE A 125 -15.44 7.71 -2.26
N ASP A 126 -16.76 7.90 -2.15
CA ASP A 126 -17.48 7.76 -0.88
C ASP A 126 -18.07 6.34 -0.81
N ILE A 127 -17.40 5.45 -0.08
CA ILE A 127 -17.80 4.05 0.06
C ILE A 127 -18.86 3.93 1.14
N LYS A 128 -20.03 3.40 0.77
CA LYS A 128 -21.11 3.12 1.72
C LYS A 128 -20.72 1.96 2.63
N ARG A 129 -21.30 1.99 3.84
CA ARG A 129 -21.27 0.82 4.73
C ARG A 129 -21.80 -0.41 3.99
N PRO A 130 -21.02 -1.50 3.92
CA PRO A 130 -21.43 -2.70 3.19
C PRO A 130 -22.53 -3.49 3.92
N ASN A 131 -22.47 -3.54 5.26
CA ASN A 131 -23.35 -4.35 6.08
C ASN A 131 -24.17 -3.49 7.06
N GLY A 132 -25.11 -4.11 7.77
CA GLY A 132 -25.90 -3.45 8.81
C GLY A 132 -25.18 -3.28 10.16
N ASN A 133 -23.85 -3.40 10.22
CA ASN A 133 -23.10 -3.32 11.47
C ASN A 133 -22.88 -1.86 11.88
N TYR A 134 -23.81 -1.29 12.62
CA TYR A 134 -23.72 0.08 13.17
C TYR A 134 -23.00 0.18 14.51
N ASN A 135 -22.30 -0.87 14.94
CA ASN A 135 -21.52 -0.88 16.17
C ASN A 135 -20.03 -0.65 15.87
N ALA A 136 -19.47 -1.46 14.98
CA ALA A 136 -18.05 -1.41 14.62
C ALA A 136 -17.80 -2.08 13.25
N GLU A 137 -18.42 -1.58 12.18
CA GLU A 137 -18.07 -2.01 10.82
C GLU A 137 -16.62 -1.61 10.52
N PRO A 138 -15.71 -2.57 10.28
CA PRO A 138 -14.29 -2.27 10.14
C PRO A 138 -13.95 -1.66 8.78
N ILE A 139 -12.88 -0.86 8.77
CA ILE A 139 -12.23 -0.29 7.58
C ILE A 139 -10.79 -0.77 7.58
N PHE A 140 -10.35 -1.31 6.45
CA PHE A 140 -9.03 -1.93 6.30
C PHE A 140 -8.12 -1.09 5.41
N PRO A 141 -6.78 -1.26 5.51
CA PRO A 141 -5.88 -0.71 4.52
C PRO A 141 -6.16 -1.32 3.15
N LEU A 142 -6.12 -0.49 2.12
CA LEU A 142 -6.20 -0.91 0.74
C LEU A 142 -4.98 -1.77 0.35
N ALA A 143 -3.83 -1.54 0.97
CA ALA A 143 -2.57 -2.25 0.76
C ALA A 143 -1.68 -2.13 2.01
N PRO A 144 -0.65 -2.99 2.18
CA PRO A 144 0.36 -2.79 3.21
C PRO A 144 1.04 -1.43 3.08
N GLY A 145 1.44 -0.84 4.20
CA GLY A 145 2.03 0.50 4.18
C GLY A 145 2.41 1.01 5.56
N ARG A 146 2.75 2.31 5.61
CA ARG A 146 3.10 3.03 6.83
C ARG A 146 2.13 4.16 7.08
N VAL A 147 1.60 4.27 8.30
CA VAL A 147 0.79 5.42 8.72
C VAL A 147 1.68 6.66 8.80
N ILE A 148 1.35 7.73 8.08
CA ILE A 148 2.15 8.97 8.03
C ILE A 148 1.43 10.21 8.56
N SER A 149 0.11 10.16 8.73
CA SER A 149 -0.69 11.25 9.30
C SER A 149 -1.96 10.70 9.93
N LEU A 150 -2.32 11.22 11.10
CA LEU A 150 -3.55 10.91 11.82
C LEU A 150 -4.25 12.19 12.27
N ARG A 151 -5.55 12.29 12.02
CA ARG A 151 -6.42 13.34 12.55
C ARG A 151 -7.62 12.67 13.18
N ASP A 152 -7.91 12.97 14.44
CA ASP A 152 -9.09 12.43 15.14
C ASP A 152 -9.90 13.57 15.77
N ASP A 153 -10.70 14.25 14.95
CA ASP A 153 -11.52 15.40 15.35
C ASP A 153 -13.01 15.20 15.02
N GLY A 154 -13.51 13.99 15.24
CA GLY A 154 -14.90 13.63 15.03
C GLY A 154 -15.20 13.36 13.56
N PRO A 155 -16.13 14.08 12.90
CA PRO A 155 -16.56 13.71 11.56
C PRO A 155 -15.52 13.95 10.47
N PHE A 156 -14.44 14.67 10.77
CA PHE A 156 -13.35 14.95 9.84
C PHE A 156 -12.08 14.14 10.14
N ALA A 157 -12.20 13.12 10.99
CA ALA A 157 -11.11 12.22 11.29
C ALA A 157 -10.58 11.57 10.00
N GLN A 158 -9.25 11.44 9.93
CA GLN A 158 -8.51 11.04 8.76
C GLN A 158 -7.28 10.18 9.10
N ILE A 159 -6.98 9.20 8.25
CA ILE A 159 -5.70 8.48 8.22
C ILE A 159 -5.08 8.68 6.84
N ILE A 160 -3.77 8.94 6.78
CA ILE A 160 -2.98 8.89 5.54
C ILE A 160 -1.90 7.82 5.65
N ILE A 161 -1.83 6.96 4.64
CA ILE A 161 -0.89 5.83 4.57
C ILE A 161 0.00 5.97 3.34
N GLU A 162 1.30 5.81 3.52
CA GLU A 162 2.28 5.67 2.43
C GLU A 162 2.42 4.19 2.05
N HIS A 163 2.36 3.90 0.75
CA HIS A 163 2.45 2.54 0.21
C HIS A 163 3.61 2.41 -0.76
N GLU A 164 4.26 1.25 -0.73
CA GLU A 164 5.29 0.85 -1.69
C GLU A 164 4.99 -0.58 -2.14
N LEU A 165 4.38 -0.74 -3.31
CA LEU A 165 4.10 -2.05 -3.89
C LEU A 165 5.11 -2.37 -4.97
N VAL A 166 5.51 -3.64 -5.06
CA VAL A 166 6.43 -4.09 -6.10
C VAL A 166 5.82 -3.82 -7.48
N GLY A 167 6.58 -3.13 -8.34
CA GLY A 167 6.13 -2.80 -9.70
C GLY A 167 5.21 -1.59 -9.79
N THR A 168 4.88 -0.92 -8.69
CA THR A 168 4.17 0.37 -8.72
C THR A 168 5.08 1.50 -8.28
N ASN A 169 4.79 2.72 -8.72
CA ASN A 169 5.31 3.90 -8.05
C ASN A 169 4.73 3.96 -6.62
N ARG A 170 5.46 4.61 -5.72
CA ARG A 170 4.96 4.98 -4.40
C ARG A 170 3.66 5.78 -4.54
N PHE A 171 2.69 5.49 -3.69
CA PHE A 171 1.40 6.18 -3.64
C PHE A 171 0.94 6.33 -2.20
N TRP A 172 -0.12 7.12 -2.00
CA TRP A 172 -0.72 7.33 -0.69
C TRP A 172 -2.21 7.08 -0.73
N SER A 173 -2.76 6.48 0.32
CA SER A 173 -4.21 6.40 0.50
C SER A 173 -4.65 7.30 1.65
N VAL A 174 -5.81 7.92 1.48
CA VAL A 174 -6.44 8.80 2.48
C VAL A 174 -7.81 8.22 2.79
N TYR A 175 -8.10 8.07 4.09
CA TYR A 175 -9.39 7.61 4.60
C TYR A 175 -9.96 8.76 5.43
N GLU A 176 -11.13 9.30 5.09
CA GLU A 176 -11.82 10.33 5.87
C GLU A 176 -13.24 9.92 6.26
N HIS A 177 -13.85 10.62 7.21
CA HIS A 177 -15.17 10.30 7.80
C HIS A 177 -15.17 8.94 8.51
N ILE A 178 -14.04 8.59 9.11
CA ILE A 178 -13.82 7.35 9.87
C ILE A 178 -13.93 7.61 11.38
N ALA A 179 -14.01 6.54 12.17
CA ALA A 179 -14.05 6.61 13.63
C ALA A 179 -13.28 5.44 14.25
N GLY A 180 -12.97 5.53 15.54
CA GLY A 180 -12.33 4.44 16.28
C GLY A 180 -11.01 3.99 15.65
N ILE A 181 -10.13 4.95 15.35
CA ILE A 181 -8.78 4.70 14.81
C ILE A 181 -8.03 3.77 15.76
N SER A 182 -7.55 2.63 15.25
CA SER A 182 -6.88 1.58 16.01
C SER A 182 -5.37 1.49 15.76
N VAL A 183 -4.83 2.42 14.98
CA VAL A 183 -3.41 2.49 14.60
C VAL A 183 -2.75 3.77 15.10
N THR A 184 -1.44 3.77 15.13
CA THR A 184 -0.60 4.89 15.60
C THR A 184 0.29 5.46 14.49
N LEU A 185 0.77 6.69 14.68
CA LEU A 185 1.65 7.34 13.72
C LEU A 185 2.96 6.55 13.54
N GLY A 186 3.34 6.26 12.29
CA GLY A 186 4.52 5.49 11.95
C GLY A 186 4.36 3.97 12.01
N GLU A 187 3.19 3.48 12.39
CA GLU A 187 2.87 2.05 12.41
C GLU A 187 2.87 1.45 11.00
N GLN A 188 3.35 0.20 10.90
CA GLN A 188 3.26 -0.61 9.69
C GLN A 188 1.94 -1.36 9.71
N VAL A 189 1.15 -1.24 8.65
CA VAL A 189 -0.18 -1.85 8.55
C VAL A 189 -0.20 -2.95 7.50
N SER A 190 -1.09 -3.92 7.68
CA SER A 190 -1.36 -5.00 6.72
C SER A 190 -2.83 -5.00 6.31
N THR A 191 -3.16 -5.61 5.17
CA THR A 191 -4.54 -5.68 4.68
C THR A 191 -5.47 -6.52 5.56
N GLU A 192 -4.93 -7.27 6.51
CA GLU A 192 -5.68 -8.22 7.35
C GLU A 192 -6.26 -7.58 8.61
N GLU A 193 -5.70 -6.45 9.05
CA GLU A 193 -6.07 -5.78 10.29
C GLU A 193 -6.79 -4.46 10.01
N PRO A 194 -7.85 -4.13 10.77
CA PRO A 194 -8.57 -2.88 10.57
C PRO A 194 -7.74 -1.68 11.05
N LEU A 195 -7.85 -0.58 10.31
CA LEU A 195 -7.29 0.74 10.65
C LEU A 195 -8.20 1.53 11.58
N ALA A 196 -9.49 1.38 11.34
CA ALA A 196 -10.56 2.18 11.89
C ALA A 196 -11.89 1.44 11.67
N ARG A 197 -13.00 2.12 11.96
CA ARG A 197 -14.35 1.68 11.65
C ARG A 197 -15.17 2.81 11.07
N PHE A 198 -16.29 2.47 10.45
CA PHE A 198 -17.33 3.45 10.19
C PHE A 198 -17.86 4.01 11.52
N MET A 199 -18.46 5.20 11.46
CA MET A 199 -19.18 5.77 12.62
C MET A 199 -20.28 4.83 13.11
N ASN A 200 -20.46 4.73 14.42
CA ASN A 200 -21.57 3.99 15.00
C ASN A 200 -22.85 4.83 15.01
N ARG A 201 -23.98 4.23 15.39
CA ARG A 201 -25.27 4.93 15.41
C ARG A 201 -25.25 6.22 16.25
N LYS A 202 -24.64 6.19 17.44
CA LYS A 202 -24.58 7.35 18.34
C LYS A 202 -23.77 8.49 17.72
N GLU A 203 -22.67 8.17 17.03
CA GLU A 203 -21.86 9.15 16.31
C GLU A 203 -22.61 9.73 15.10
N LEU A 204 -23.34 8.90 14.34
CA LEU A 204 -24.18 9.36 13.23
C LEU A 204 -25.35 10.24 13.69
N GLU A 205 -25.97 9.93 14.82
CA GLU A 205 -27.00 10.77 15.45
C GLU A 205 -26.43 12.13 15.90
N LYS A 206 -25.17 12.15 16.34
CA LYS A 206 -24.48 13.36 16.80
C LYS A 206 -23.97 14.24 15.64
N TYR A 207 -23.33 13.65 14.64
CA TYR A 207 -22.64 14.37 13.57
C TYR A 207 -23.46 14.47 12.28
N GLY A 208 -24.45 13.60 12.11
CA GLY A 208 -25.36 13.57 10.98
C GLY A 208 -25.16 12.35 10.08
N TRP A 209 -26.29 11.83 9.57
CA TRP A 209 -26.34 10.63 8.72
C TRP A 209 -25.67 10.79 7.36
N GLN A 210 -25.33 12.02 6.94
CA GLN A 210 -24.52 12.24 5.76
C GLN A 210 -23.13 11.58 5.88
N PHE A 211 -22.64 11.31 7.09
CA PHE A 211 -21.36 10.62 7.35
C PHE A 211 -21.47 9.09 7.44
N ASP A 212 -22.60 8.48 7.03
CA ASP A 212 -22.70 7.00 6.94
C ASP A 212 -22.00 6.44 5.68
N HIS A 213 -20.75 6.82 5.52
CA HIS A 213 -19.80 6.41 4.50
C HIS A 213 -18.38 6.75 5.00
N PHE A 214 -17.35 6.24 4.34
CA PHE A 214 -16.03 6.86 4.43
C PHE A 214 -15.56 7.30 3.04
N HIS A 215 -14.75 8.34 3.02
CA HIS A 215 -14.15 8.87 1.80
C HIS A 215 -12.76 8.26 1.60
N LEU A 216 -12.51 7.73 0.41
CA LEU A 216 -11.24 7.12 0.02
C LEU A 216 -10.59 7.89 -1.12
N GLU A 217 -9.38 8.40 -0.90
CA GLU A 217 -8.53 8.95 -1.96
C GLU A 217 -7.31 8.07 -2.21
N ILE A 218 -6.78 8.12 -3.44
CA ILE A 218 -5.49 7.51 -3.79
C ILE A 218 -4.64 8.54 -4.53
N LEU A 219 -3.58 9.01 -3.90
CA LEU A 219 -2.73 10.08 -4.40
C LEU A 219 -1.55 9.51 -5.18
N LYS A 220 -1.25 10.14 -6.32
CA LYS A 220 -0.07 9.90 -7.15
C LYS A 220 1.19 10.54 -6.59
N ILE A 221 1.02 11.62 -5.83
CA ILE A 221 2.11 12.42 -5.29
C ILE A 221 1.99 12.55 -3.79
N LYS A 222 3.12 12.86 -3.14
CA LYS A 222 3.17 12.98 -1.69
C LYS A 222 2.15 14.03 -1.19
N PRO A 223 1.37 13.73 -0.14
CA PRO A 223 0.50 14.71 0.50
C PRO A 223 1.32 15.86 1.08
N ARG A 224 0.68 17.01 1.30
CA ARG A 224 1.39 18.22 1.74
C ARG A 224 1.57 18.20 3.23
N ALA A 225 2.80 18.46 3.67
CA ALA A 225 3.07 18.67 5.08
C ALA A 225 2.30 19.88 5.58
N ILE A 226 1.71 19.76 6.75
CA ILE A 226 1.05 20.85 7.46
C ILE A 226 1.78 21.13 8.76
N LYS A 227 1.58 22.35 9.28
CA LYS A 227 2.10 22.69 10.60
C LYS A 227 1.24 21.96 11.64
N PRO A 228 1.83 21.14 12.53
CA PRO A 228 1.07 20.48 13.58
C PRO A 228 0.35 21.50 14.45
N ALA A 229 -0.91 21.21 14.77
CA ALA A 229 -1.66 21.96 15.77
C ALA A 229 -1.43 21.32 17.15
N PRO A 230 -1.36 22.09 18.25
CA PRO A 230 -1.15 21.55 19.59
C PRO A 230 -2.14 20.44 19.98
N GLU A 231 -3.38 20.54 19.52
CA GLU A 231 -4.48 19.60 19.76
C GLU A 231 -4.53 18.41 18.80
N LEU A 232 -3.75 18.45 17.70
CA LEU A 232 -3.69 17.42 16.66
C LEU A 232 -2.23 17.15 16.29
N THR A 233 -1.45 16.65 17.25
CA THR A 233 0.00 16.46 17.11
C THR A 233 0.38 15.47 16.01
N ASP A 234 -0.49 14.51 15.73
CA ASP A 234 -0.23 13.43 14.77
C ASP A 234 -0.74 13.79 13.37
N ASN A 235 -1.37 14.96 13.22
CA ASN A 235 -1.89 15.47 11.95
C ASN A 235 -0.77 16.22 11.22
N LEU A 236 0.01 15.47 10.44
CA LEU A 236 1.24 15.95 9.82
C LEU A 236 1.09 16.30 8.34
N TYR A 237 0.09 15.71 7.67
CA TYR A 237 -0.13 15.87 6.24
C TYR A 237 -1.61 16.05 5.90
N GLN A 238 -1.88 16.75 4.79
CA GLN A 238 -3.20 16.88 4.19
C GLN A 238 -3.16 16.59 2.68
N SER A 239 -4.29 16.15 2.11
CA SER A 239 -4.44 15.95 0.67
C SER A 239 -4.69 17.27 -0.10
N TYR A 240 -5.06 17.16 -1.37
CA TYR A 240 -5.36 18.26 -2.30
C TYR A 240 -6.87 18.42 -2.55
N ASN A 241 -7.71 17.83 -1.69
CA ASN A 241 -9.15 17.60 -1.89
C ASN A 241 -9.93 18.85 -2.36
N LEU A 242 -9.85 19.94 -1.60
CA LEU A 242 -10.62 21.17 -1.85
C LEU A 242 -9.97 22.10 -2.89
N GLU A 243 -8.91 21.66 -3.55
CA GLU A 243 -8.12 22.48 -4.48
C GLU A 243 -8.19 22.00 -5.94
N CYS A 244 -8.83 20.86 -6.19
CA CYS A 244 -8.99 20.33 -7.55
C CYS A 244 -10.15 21.03 -8.28
N TYR A 245 -9.88 22.23 -8.81
CA TYR A 245 -10.87 23.03 -9.55
C TYR A 245 -11.00 22.62 -11.01
N SER A 246 -9.98 21.95 -11.57
CA SER A 246 -9.97 21.43 -12.92
C SER A 246 -9.80 19.90 -12.98
N ARG A 247 -10.26 19.30 -14.08
CA ARG A 247 -10.05 17.86 -14.33
C ARG A 247 -8.56 17.51 -14.48
N ALA A 248 -7.77 18.46 -14.98
CA ALA A 248 -6.32 18.29 -15.15
C ALA A 248 -5.62 18.17 -13.79
N GLU A 249 -5.92 19.04 -12.83
CA GLU A 249 -5.40 18.97 -11.46
C GLU A 249 -5.82 17.67 -10.78
N LEU A 250 -7.12 17.32 -10.87
CA LEU A 250 -7.63 16.06 -10.34
C LEU A 250 -6.82 14.86 -10.84
N THR A 251 -6.60 14.80 -12.15
CA THR A 251 -5.88 13.68 -12.79
C THR A 251 -4.39 13.70 -12.49
N TYR A 252 -3.80 14.88 -12.23
CA TYR A 252 -2.41 15.03 -11.86
C TYR A 252 -2.14 14.52 -10.44
N TYR A 253 -2.98 14.92 -9.47
CA TYR A 253 -2.78 14.59 -8.05
C TYR A 253 -3.27 13.19 -7.69
N TYR A 254 -4.33 12.70 -8.34
CA TYR A 254 -5.05 11.49 -7.92
C TYR A 254 -5.12 10.41 -8.99
N TYR A 255 -5.17 9.15 -8.53
CA TYR A 255 -5.75 8.06 -9.30
C TYR A 255 -7.27 8.07 -9.12
N ASP A 256 -8.02 7.62 -10.14
CA ASP A 256 -9.40 7.19 -9.92
C ASP A 256 -9.36 5.92 -9.03
N PRO A 257 -9.95 5.92 -7.82
CA PRO A 257 -9.84 4.77 -6.92
C PRO A 257 -10.45 3.48 -7.48
N LEU A 258 -11.53 3.55 -8.25
CA LEU A 258 -12.14 2.36 -8.84
C LEU A 258 -11.29 1.81 -9.99
N GLU A 259 -10.67 2.68 -10.79
CA GLU A 259 -9.72 2.26 -11.82
C GLU A 259 -8.45 1.67 -11.21
N PHE A 260 -7.91 2.32 -10.18
CA PHE A 260 -6.76 1.82 -9.43
C PHE A 260 -7.05 0.43 -8.87
N LEU A 261 -8.17 0.28 -8.16
CA LEU A 261 -8.60 -1.02 -7.63
C LEU A 261 -8.83 -2.05 -8.74
N ARG A 262 -9.42 -1.69 -9.86
CA ARG A 262 -9.60 -2.64 -10.99
C ARG A 262 -8.27 -3.20 -11.49
N ASN A 263 -7.21 -2.39 -11.48
CA ASN A 263 -5.89 -2.78 -11.97
C ASN A 263 -5.03 -3.50 -10.91
N HIS A 264 -5.34 -3.32 -9.62
CA HIS A 264 -4.51 -3.83 -8.52
C HIS A 264 -5.24 -4.83 -7.62
N LEU A 265 -6.55 -4.95 -7.64
CA LEU A 265 -7.23 -6.08 -7.02
C LEU A 265 -6.87 -7.33 -7.81
N GLN A 266 -6.51 -8.42 -7.14
CA GLN A 266 -6.31 -9.69 -7.81
C GLN A 266 -7.60 -10.11 -8.51
N VAL A 267 -7.65 -9.96 -9.82
CA VAL A 267 -8.41 -10.93 -10.61
C VAL A 267 -7.50 -12.15 -10.64
N TYR A 268 -7.91 -13.23 -9.97
CA TYR A 268 -7.53 -14.56 -10.41
C TYR A 268 -8.02 -14.66 -11.86
N LYS A 269 -7.24 -14.14 -12.82
CA LYS A 269 -7.45 -14.43 -14.24
C LYS A 269 -7.05 -15.88 -14.40
N LYS A 270 -7.98 -16.77 -14.01
CA LYS A 270 -8.00 -18.12 -14.52
C LYS A 270 -8.02 -17.94 -16.04
N ASN A 271 -7.01 -18.46 -16.72
CA ASN A 271 -6.82 -18.40 -18.17
C ASN A 271 -7.97 -19.10 -18.91
N ASN A 272 -9.19 -18.59 -18.82
CA ASN A 272 -10.38 -19.02 -19.53
C ASN A 272 -11.43 -17.92 -19.35
N GLU A 273 -11.32 -16.87 -20.15
CA GLU A 273 -12.45 -16.31 -20.90
C GLU A 273 -11.93 -15.15 -21.74
N GLU A 274 -12.09 -15.33 -23.04
CA GLU A 274 -11.85 -14.32 -24.07
C GLU A 274 -12.60 -13.03 -23.75
N ASN A 275 -11.98 -11.95 -24.18
CA ASN A 275 -12.52 -10.61 -24.26
C ASN A 275 -13.99 -10.61 -24.74
N ASP A 276 -14.92 -10.23 -23.87
CA ASP A 276 -16.11 -9.50 -24.31
C ASP A 276 -16.08 -8.09 -23.73
N PHE A 277 -15.29 -7.25 -24.41
CA PHE A 277 -15.34 -5.81 -24.27
C PHE A 277 -16.50 -5.28 -25.11
N THR A 278 -17.74 -5.51 -24.71
CA THR A 278 -18.85 -4.65 -25.12
C THR A 278 -19.91 -4.49 -24.02
N ALA A 279 -20.33 -3.24 -23.83
CA ALA A 279 -21.53 -2.79 -23.09
C ALA A 279 -21.48 -2.71 -21.55
N TRP A 280 -21.00 -1.58 -21.05
CA TRP A 280 -21.72 -0.91 -19.94
C TRP A 280 -22.59 0.19 -20.55
N PRO A 281 -23.92 0.22 -20.30
CA PRO A 281 -24.79 1.21 -20.89
C PRO A 281 -24.56 2.59 -20.25
N SER A 282 -24.22 3.57 -21.09
CA SER A 282 -24.21 4.99 -20.77
C SER A 282 -25.65 5.48 -20.52
N ARG A 283 -26.15 5.36 -19.29
CA ARG A 283 -27.37 6.06 -18.87
C ARG A 283 -27.03 7.38 -18.21
N PHE A 284 -26.61 8.34 -19.03
CA PHE A 284 -26.88 9.77 -18.84
C PHE A 284 -26.77 10.44 -20.22
N SER A 285 -27.81 10.25 -21.04
CA SER A 285 -28.14 11.16 -22.13
C SER A 285 -29.42 11.87 -21.73
N ASN A 286 -29.35 13.20 -21.77
CA ASN A 286 -30.45 14.10 -21.50
C ASN A 286 -31.62 13.82 -22.47
N SER A 287 -32.85 13.94 -21.98
CA SER A 287 -33.95 14.50 -22.77
C SER A 287 -34.70 15.51 -21.89
N PRO A 288 -34.91 16.74 -22.37
CA PRO A 288 -35.99 17.60 -21.88
C PRO A 288 -37.34 17.06 -22.40
N ASP A 289 -38.42 17.65 -21.91
CA ASP A 289 -39.83 17.45 -22.29
C ASP A 289 -40.57 16.29 -21.62
N GLN A 290 -41.13 16.59 -20.44
CA GLN A 290 -42.55 16.42 -20.09
C GLN A 290 -42.89 17.19 -18.81
#